data_AF-A0AAQ0H196-F1
#
_entry.id   AF-A0AAQ0H196-F1
#
_cell.length_a   1.000
_cell.length_b   1.000
_cell.length_c   1.000
_cell.angle_alpha   90.00
_cell.angle_beta   90.00
_cell.angle_gamma   90.00
#
_symmetry.space_group_name_H-M   'P 1'
#
loop_
_entity.id
_entity.type
_entity.pdbx_description
1 polymer ?
#
loop_
_entity_poly.entity_id
_entity_poly.type
_entity_poly.pdbx_seq_one_letter_code
_entity_poly.pdbx_strand_id
1 'polypeptide(L)' 'MHHDPVDEAALQWLTVDELAARRRDLVRQFDRLIRHPDSDAADQLRVLEEAATIDRVQRDRRRD' A
#
# COMPACT_ATOMS: atom_id res chain seq x y z
N MET A 1 6.80 18.74 -3.34
CA MET A 1 6.29 17.39 -3.66
C MET A 1 4.82 17.36 -3.36
N HIS A 2 3.96 17.14 -4.37
CA HIS A 2 2.58 16.76 -4.10
C HIS A 2 2.58 15.32 -3.61
N HIS A 3 2.17 15.14 -2.37
CA HIS A 3 1.86 13.83 -1.83
C HIS A 3 0.51 13.42 -2.41
N ASP A 4 0.52 12.60 -3.46
CA ASP A 4 -0.73 12.02 -3.96
C ASP A 4 -1.25 11.05 -2.89
N PRO A 5 -2.46 11.30 -2.35
CA PRO A 5 -3.01 10.44 -1.32
C PRO A 5 -3.28 9.03 -1.87
N VAL A 6 -3.14 8.03 -1.01
CA VAL A 6 -3.57 6.65 -1.32
C VAL A 6 -5.06 6.68 -1.65
N ASP A 7 -5.43 6.18 -2.84
CA ASP A 7 -6.82 6.09 -3.28
C ASP A 7 -7.53 4.91 -2.59
N GLU A 8 -8.00 5.15 -1.38
CA GLU A 8 -8.77 4.18 -0.60
C GLU A 8 -10.06 3.75 -1.32
N ALA A 9 -10.70 4.66 -2.06
CA ALA A 9 -11.91 4.33 -2.81
C ALA A 9 -11.62 3.30 -3.89
N ALA A 10 -10.49 3.40 -4.60
CA ALA A 10 -10.06 2.38 -5.55
C ALA A 10 -9.81 1.02 -4.87
N LEU A 11 -9.19 1.00 -3.69
CA LEU A 11 -8.94 -0.22 -2.93
C LEU A 11 -10.24 -0.90 -2.44
N GLN A 12 -11.28 -0.12 -2.16
CA GLN A 12 -12.60 -0.64 -1.77
C GLN A 12 -13.31 -1.43 -2.88
N TRP A 13 -12.90 -1.33 -4.14
CA TRP A 13 -13.45 -2.11 -5.24
C TRP A 13 -12.70 -3.42 -5.52
N LEU A 14 -11.50 -3.59 -4.95
CA LEU A 14 -10.70 -4.80 -5.15
C LEU A 14 -11.23 -5.98 -4.33
N THR A 15 -11.12 -7.19 -4.87
CA THR A 15 -11.36 -8.44 -4.14
C THR A 15 -10.29 -8.68 -3.07
N VAL A 16 -10.55 -9.63 -2.17
CA VAL A 16 -9.56 -10.03 -1.13
C VAL A 16 -8.26 -10.54 -1.75
N ASP A 17 -8.34 -11.31 -2.84
CA ASP A 17 -7.17 -11.85 -3.52
C ASP A 17 -6.36 -10.77 -4.22
N GLU A 18 -7.03 -9.78 -4.84
CA GLU A 18 -6.38 -8.63 -5.44
C GLU A 18 -5.71 -7.74 -4.39
N LEU A 19 -6.35 -7.51 -3.24
CA LEU A 19 -5.74 -6.81 -2.11
C LEU A 19 -4.51 -7.57 -1.58
N ALA A 20 -4.57 -8.90 -1.50
CA ALA A 20 -3.45 -9.72 -1.10
C ALA A 20 -2.30 -9.68 -2.12
N ALA A 21 -2.62 -9.68 -3.42
CA ALA A 21 -1.64 -9.52 -4.49
C ALA A 21 -0.97 -8.15 -4.42
N ARG A 22 -1.76 -7.08 -4.28
CA ARG A 22 -1.28 -5.71 -4.13
C ARG A 22 -0.35 -5.56 -2.92
N ARG A 23 -0.70 -6.16 -1.78
CA ARG A 23 0.17 -6.19 -0.59
C ARG A 23 1.51 -6.87 -0.85
N ARG A 24 1.54 -7.99 -1.57
CA ARG A 24 2.80 -8.67 -1.93
C ARG A 24 3.67 -7.80 -2.84
N ASP A 25 3.06 -7.06 -3.76
CA ASP A 25 3.78 -6.13 -4.63
C ASP A 25 4.35 -4.93 -3.86
N LEU A 26 3.60 -4.39 -2.90
CA LEU A 26 4.10 -3.35 -1.99
C LEU A 26 5.29 -3.82 -1.16
N VAL A 27 5.29 -5.05 -0.66
CA VAL A 27 6.45 -5.63 0.04
C VAL A 27 7.69 -5.66 -0.88
N ARG A 28 7.53 -6.14 -2.11
CA ARG A 28 8.64 -6.15 -3.11
C ARG A 28 9.08 -4.75 -3.50
N GLN A 29 8.17 -3.78 -3.50
CA GLN A 29 8.51 -2.38 -3.77
C GLN A 29 9.32 -1.79 -2.62
N PHE A 30 8.85 -1.96 -1.38
CA PHE A 30 9.58 -1.50 -0.19
C PHE A 30 10.97 -2.12 -0.10
N ASP A 31 11.07 -3.43 -0.33
CA ASP A 31 12.33 -4.17 -0.33
C ASP A 31 13.31 -3.67 -1.40
N ARG A 32 12.81 -3.18 -2.54
CA ARG A 32 13.64 -2.48 -3.54
C ARG A 32 14.08 -1.11 -3.03
N LEU A 33 13.16 -0.31 -2.49
CA LEU A 33 13.44 1.04 -1.99
C LEU A 33 14.51 1.03 -0.88
N ILE A 34 14.40 0.15 0.11
CA ILE A 34 15.38 0.09 1.21
C ILE A 34 16.78 -0.37 0.78
N ARG A 35 16.89 -1.07 -0.35
CA ARG A 35 18.18 -1.50 -0.91
C ARG A 35 18.84 -0.44 -1.80
N HIS A 36 18.12 0.62 -2.16
CA HIS A 36 18.67 1.73 -2.93
C HIS A 36 19.13 2.87 -2.00
N PRO A 37 20.42 3.22 -2.00
CA PRO A 37 20.97 4.25 -1.10
C PRO A 37 20.34 5.64 -1.27
N ASP A 38 19.90 5.95 -2.49
CA ASP A 38 19.31 7.23 -2.85
C ASP A 38 17.77 7.20 -2.87
N SER A 39 17.16 6.15 -2.31
CA SER A 39 15.70 6.05 -2.26
C SER A 39 15.11 7.17 -1.41
N ASP A 40 14.09 7.82 -1.94
CA ASP A 40 13.36 8.87 -1.24
C ASP A 40 12.55 8.27 -0.06
N ALA A 41 12.63 8.92 1.10
CA ALA A 41 11.80 8.59 2.26
C ALA A 41 10.30 8.80 1.97
N ALA A 42 9.96 9.73 1.08
CA ALA A 42 8.58 9.95 0.65
C ALA A 42 8.01 8.74 -0.10
N ASP A 43 8.81 8.09 -0.95
CA ASP A 43 8.41 6.88 -1.67
C ASP A 43 8.26 5.69 -0.72
N GLN A 44 9.16 5.56 0.26
CA GLN A 44 9.05 4.54 1.31
C GLN A 44 7.78 4.74 2.14
N LEU A 45 7.49 5.97 2.56
CA LEU A 45 6.29 6.31 3.31
C LEU A 45 5.02 5.98 2.53
N ARG A 46 4.97 6.32 1.23
CA ARG A 46 3.82 6.02 0.37
C ARG A 46 3.51 4.52 0.31
N VAL A 47 4.53 3.67 0.21
CA VAL A 47 4.35 2.21 0.21
C VAL A 47 3.78 1.71 1.53
N LEU A 48 4.24 2.26 2.65
CA LEU A 48 3.76 1.91 3.99
C LEU A 48 2.31 2.38 4.21
N GLU A 49 1.96 3.58 3.77
CA GLU A 49 0.60 4.12 3.88
C GLU A 49 -0.41 3.33 3.03
N GLU A 50 -0.01 2.92 1.82
CA GLU A 50 -0.87 2.08 0.98
C GLU A 50 -1.08 0.72 1.65
N ALA A 51 -0.03 0.10 2.19
CA ALA A 51 -0.12 -1.16 2.90
C ALA A 51 -1.03 -1.07 4.15
N ALA A 52 -0.93 0.03 4.91
CA ALA A 52 -1.79 0.31 6.05
C ALA A 52 -3.26 0.52 5.66
N THR A 53 -3.50 1.13 4.49
CA THR A 53 -4.85 1.33 3.96
C THR A 53 -5.47 0.02 3.52
N ILE A 54 -4.71 -0.87 2.85
CA ILE A 54 -5.17 -2.23 2.53
C ILE A 54 -5.55 -2.97 3.81
N ASP A 55 -4.74 -2.89 4.86
CA ASP A 55 -5.04 -3.52 6.16
C ASP A 55 -6.33 -3.00 6.78
N ARG A 56 -6.60 -1.70 6.67
CA ARG A 56 -7.84 -1.08 7.14
C ARG A 56 -9.05 -1.57 6.34
N VAL A 57 -9.01 -1.49 5.00
CA VAL A 57 -10.07 -2.00 4.12
C VAL A 57 -10.40 -3.47 4.41
N GLN A 58 -9.37 -4.31 4.59
CA GLN A 58 -9.57 -5.73 4.91
C GLN A 58 -10.17 -5.96 6.31
N ARG A 59 -9.90 -5.10 7.29
CA ARG A 59 -10.52 -5.19 8.63
C ARG A 59 -11.96 -4.74 8.62
N ASP A 60 -12.27 -3.66 7.90
CA ASP A 60 -13.62 -3.12 7.83
C ASP A 60 -14.57 -4.15 7.20
N ARG A 61 -14.16 -4.79 6.10
CA ARG A 61 -14.92 -5.86 5.45
C ARG A 61 -15.10 -7.15 6.26
N ARG A 62 -14.34 -7.35 7.34
CA ARG A 62 -14.53 -8.49 8.26
C ARG A 62 -15.53 -8.17 9.37
N ARG A 63 -15.84 -6.88 9.57
CA ARG A 63 -16.79 -6.40 10.56
C ARG A 63 -18.20 -6.27 10.00
N ASP A 64 -18.33 -6.08 8.69
CA ASP A 64 -19.58 -6.14 7.92
C ASP A 64 -20.02 -7.60 7.67
#